data_AF-A0A1C6I2L9-F1
#
_entry.id   AF-A0A1C6I2L9-F1
#
_cell.length_a   1.000
_cell.length_b   1.000
_cell.length_c   1.000
_cell.angle_alpha   90.00
_cell.angle_beta   90.00
_cell.angle_gamma   90.00
#
_symmetry.space_group_name_H-M   'P 1'
#
loop_
_entity.id
_entity.type
_entity.pdbx_description
1 polymer ?
#
loop_
_entity_poly.entity_id
_entity_poly.type
_entity_poly.pdbx_seq_one_letter_code
_entity_poly.pdbx_strand_id
1 'polypeptide(L)'
;MKKIIISTIFMLVLTFIITSYTNAENIKSNVNLEKAIVSSVKVTNNGNRYIAFYEDINGGTNNEVLVYLWGPDFSGTGGDTLLIFSEDNGAYSFISKTTIVNMPIIISNSKTNGFNDIIVYITGGGVKNGYHTVLKNQDGRYPLNPSVQPKVNLDKIHVKRMINVNINENIGEELKL
;
A
#
# COMPACT_ATOMS: atom_id res chain seq x y z
N MET A 1 -26.64 -54.10 13.79
CA MET A 1 -25.67 -53.17 13.16
C MET A 1 -26.39 -51.87 12.81
N LYS A 2 -26.18 -50.79 13.58
CA LYS A 2 -26.79 -49.47 13.29
C LYS A 2 -25.90 -48.75 12.29
N LYS A 3 -26.39 -48.55 11.05
CA LYS A 3 -25.75 -47.69 10.06
C LYS A 3 -25.83 -46.24 10.56
N ILE A 4 -24.68 -45.67 10.90
CA ILE A 4 -24.55 -44.25 11.22
C ILE A 4 -24.72 -43.50 9.89
N ILE A 5 -25.90 -42.93 9.68
CA ILE A 5 -26.13 -41.96 8.61
C ILE A 5 -25.59 -40.63 9.15
N ILE A 6 -24.28 -40.42 9.04
CA ILE A 6 -23.69 -39.08 9.19
C ILE A 6 -24.18 -38.29 7.99
N SER A 7 -25.21 -37.53 8.32
CA SER A 7 -26.09 -36.76 7.46
C SER A 7 -25.32 -35.93 6.43
N THR A 8 -25.66 -36.12 5.16
CA THR A 8 -25.27 -35.26 4.03
C THR A 8 -25.49 -33.77 4.33
N ILE A 9 -26.46 -33.46 5.22
CA ILE A 9 -26.76 -32.11 5.69
C ILE A 9 -25.58 -31.49 6.45
N PHE A 10 -24.83 -32.25 7.26
CA PHE A 10 -23.70 -31.70 8.01
C PHE A 10 -22.53 -31.33 7.09
N MET A 11 -22.29 -32.12 6.05
CA MET A 11 -21.27 -31.83 5.04
C MET A 11 -21.66 -30.62 4.18
N LEU A 12 -22.95 -30.48 3.82
CA LEU A 12 -23.49 -29.33 3.08
C LEU A 12 -23.46 -28.03 3.89
N VAL A 13 -23.77 -28.09 5.19
CA VAL A 13 -23.68 -26.93 6.09
C VAL A 13 -22.22 -26.53 6.30
N LEU A 14 -21.32 -27.50 6.50
CA LEU A 14 -19.90 -27.21 6.67
C LEU A 14 -19.28 -26.62 5.39
N THR A 15 -19.60 -27.16 4.21
CA THR A 15 -19.14 -26.56 2.94
C THR A 15 -19.79 -25.21 2.66
N PHE A 16 -21.08 -25.01 2.98
CA PHE A 16 -21.72 -23.70 2.83
C PHE A 16 -21.09 -22.65 3.76
N ILE A 17 -20.78 -23.02 5.01
CA ILE A 17 -20.06 -22.16 5.96
C ILE A 17 -18.66 -21.85 5.44
N ILE A 18 -17.85 -22.86 5.07
CA ILE A 18 -16.50 -22.64 4.51
C ILE A 18 -16.57 -21.76 3.26
N THR A 19 -17.50 -22.02 2.35
CA THR A 19 -17.71 -21.25 1.12
C THR A 19 -18.09 -19.80 1.44
N SER A 20 -18.97 -19.56 2.42
CA SER A 20 -19.33 -18.20 2.85
C SER A 20 -18.17 -17.44 3.51
N TYR A 21 -17.33 -18.12 4.28
CA TYR A 21 -16.12 -17.54 4.86
C TYR A 21 -15.09 -17.17 3.78
N THR A 22 -14.87 -18.05 2.79
CA THR A 22 -13.92 -17.76 1.70
C THR A 22 -14.44 -16.72 0.69
N ASN A 23 -15.76 -16.55 0.52
CA ASN A 23 -16.33 -15.60 -0.45
C ASN A 23 -16.53 -14.17 0.11
N ALA A 24 -16.57 -14.00 1.43
CA ALA A 24 -16.74 -12.69 2.05
C ALA A 24 -15.45 -11.84 2.07
N GLU A 25 -14.27 -12.46 1.92
CA GLU A 25 -12.97 -11.77 2.01
C GLU A 25 -12.44 -11.25 0.66
N ASN A 26 -13.02 -11.65 -0.47
CA ASN A 26 -12.57 -11.21 -1.81
C ASN A 26 -13.65 -10.55 -2.68
N ILE A 27 -14.84 -10.28 -2.13
CA ILE A 27 -15.92 -9.56 -2.82
C ILE A 27 -16.40 -8.39 -1.95
N LYS A 28 -15.46 -7.51 -1.63
CA LYS A 28 -15.71 -6.10 -1.40
C LYS A 28 -14.39 -5.43 -1.74
N SER A 29 -14.41 -4.42 -2.63
CA SER A 29 -13.41 -3.34 -2.51
C SER A 29 -13.25 -3.06 -1.02
N ASN A 30 -12.00 -2.93 -0.55
CA ASN A 30 -11.71 -2.86 0.86
C ASN A 30 -12.22 -1.53 1.41
N VAL A 31 -13.52 -1.51 1.72
CA VAL A 31 -14.26 -0.32 2.13
C VAL A 31 -13.65 0.32 3.38
N ASN A 32 -12.98 -0.48 4.21
CA ASN A 32 -12.28 0.02 5.39
C ASN A 32 -10.99 0.73 4.99
N LEU A 33 -10.23 0.19 4.04
CA LEU A 33 -9.07 0.85 3.47
C LEU A 33 -9.48 2.14 2.74
N GLU A 34 -10.53 2.11 1.91
CA GLU A 34 -11.03 3.28 1.21
C GLU A 34 -11.43 4.40 2.19
N LYS A 35 -12.19 4.05 3.24
CA LYS A 35 -12.51 4.99 4.34
C LYS A 35 -11.26 5.53 5.02
N ALA A 36 -10.26 4.69 5.27
CA ALA A 36 -9.01 5.10 5.88
C ALA A 36 -8.24 6.08 4.98
N ILE A 37 -8.18 5.81 3.67
CA ILE A 37 -7.62 6.71 2.66
C ILE A 37 -8.34 8.06 2.75
N VAL A 38 -9.66 8.11 2.52
CA VAL A 38 -10.45 9.35 2.51
C VAL A 38 -10.35 10.11 3.85
N SER A 39 -10.20 9.42 4.98
CA SER A 39 -10.01 10.08 6.29
C SER A 39 -8.63 10.72 6.48
N SER A 40 -7.62 10.26 5.72
CA SER A 40 -6.21 10.66 5.88
C SER A 40 -5.76 11.75 4.91
N VAL A 41 -6.55 12.02 3.86
CA VAL A 41 -6.23 12.99 2.81
C VAL A 41 -7.47 13.80 2.42
N LYS A 42 -7.25 15.00 1.88
CA LYS A 42 -8.33 15.82 1.34
C LYS A 42 -8.58 15.40 -0.11
N VAL A 43 -9.78 14.89 -0.37
CA VAL A 43 -10.26 14.58 -1.73
C VAL A 43 -11.23 15.68 -2.15
N THR A 44 -10.99 16.30 -3.30
CA THR A 44 -11.82 17.39 -3.84
C THR A 44 -12.32 17.15 -5.25
N ASN A 45 -11.67 16.25 -5.99
CA ASN A 45 -11.97 15.97 -7.37
C ASN A 45 -12.30 14.48 -7.57
N ASN A 46 -13.07 14.19 -8.62
CA ASN A 46 -13.29 12.82 -9.07
C ASN A 46 -12.10 12.36 -9.94
N GLY A 47 -12.06 11.06 -10.25
CA GLY A 47 -11.02 10.49 -11.11
C GLY A 47 -9.68 10.24 -10.42
N ASN A 48 -9.65 10.34 -9.08
CA ASN A 48 -8.54 9.81 -8.30
C ASN A 48 -8.61 8.28 -8.26
N ARG A 49 -7.45 7.63 -8.28
CA ARG A 49 -7.31 6.18 -8.24
C ARG A 49 -6.25 5.77 -7.25
N TYR A 50 -6.32 4.52 -6.81
CA TYR A 50 -5.34 3.96 -5.90
C TYR A 50 -5.05 2.49 -6.18
N ILE A 51 -3.88 2.05 -5.75
CA ILE A 51 -3.50 0.63 -5.68
C ILE A 51 -2.80 0.39 -4.34
N ALA A 52 -3.10 -0.74 -3.72
CA ALA A 52 -2.58 -1.11 -2.41
C ALA A 52 -1.63 -2.30 -2.50
N PHE A 53 -0.52 -2.23 -1.79
CA PHE A 53 0.45 -3.31 -1.65
C PHE A 53 0.63 -3.63 -0.17
N TYR A 54 0.31 -4.87 0.21
CA TYR A 54 0.45 -5.36 1.57
C TYR A 54 1.83 -5.96 1.72
N GLU A 55 2.66 -5.33 2.54
CA GLU A 55 4.04 -5.73 2.74
C GLU A 55 4.35 -5.64 4.23
N ASP A 56 4.94 -6.69 4.78
CA ASP A 56 5.58 -6.61 6.09
C ASP A 56 6.80 -5.69 5.95
N ILE A 57 6.79 -4.48 6.53
CA ILE A 57 7.95 -3.57 6.51
C ILE A 57 8.51 -3.32 7.91
N ASN A 58 7.83 -3.72 8.98
CA ASN A 58 8.33 -3.61 10.35
C ASN A 58 8.79 -4.94 10.98
N GLY A 59 8.57 -6.08 10.33
CA GLY A 59 8.90 -7.42 10.83
C GLY A 59 7.88 -7.97 11.84
N GLY A 60 6.66 -7.44 11.86
CA GLY A 60 5.58 -7.81 12.76
C GLY A 60 4.71 -8.97 12.24
N THR A 61 3.65 -9.28 12.97
CA THR A 61 2.62 -10.25 12.53
C THR A 61 1.61 -9.64 11.57
N ASN A 62 1.56 -8.31 11.54
CA ASN A 62 0.61 -7.51 10.79
C ASN A 62 1.33 -6.86 9.61
N ASN A 63 0.65 -6.75 8.48
CA ASN A 63 1.24 -6.09 7.31
C ASN A 63 1.06 -4.57 7.40
N GLU A 64 1.99 -3.84 6.79
CA GLU A 64 1.72 -2.48 6.37
C GLU A 64 1.11 -2.48 4.97
N VAL A 65 0.35 -1.43 4.68
CA VAL A 65 -0.28 -1.22 3.38
C VAL A 65 0.27 0.05 2.77
N LEU A 66 1.06 -0.12 1.70
CA LEU A 66 1.53 0.95 0.85
C LEU A 66 0.44 1.25 -0.17
N VAL A 67 -0.21 2.41 -0.06
CA VAL A 67 -1.26 2.86 -0.96
C VAL A 67 -0.70 3.93 -1.89
N TYR A 68 -0.54 3.59 -3.15
CA TYR A 68 -0.13 4.55 -4.19
C TYR A 68 -1.38 5.19 -4.81
N LEU A 69 -1.49 6.51 -4.70
CA LEU A 69 -2.61 7.34 -5.14
C LEU A 69 -2.18 8.24 -6.29
N TRP A 70 -2.94 8.25 -7.38
CA TRP A 70 -2.74 9.16 -8.50
C TRP A 70 -4.08 9.74 -8.97
N GLY A 71 -4.02 10.85 -9.70
CA GLY A 71 -5.19 11.59 -10.18
C GLY A 71 -5.17 13.06 -9.74
N PRO A 72 -6.26 13.80 -10.00
CA PRO A 72 -6.26 15.26 -9.88
C PRO A 72 -5.86 15.83 -8.51
N ASP A 73 -6.11 15.10 -7.42
CA ASP A 73 -5.75 15.54 -6.06
C ASP A 73 -4.36 15.03 -5.60
N PHE A 74 -3.81 14.01 -6.26
CA PHE A 74 -2.64 13.25 -5.77
C PHE A 74 -1.44 13.29 -6.69
N SER A 75 -1.62 13.68 -7.95
CA SER A 75 -0.58 13.81 -8.95
C SER A 75 -0.09 15.26 -9.05
N GLY A 76 1.22 15.43 -9.06
CA GLY A 76 1.90 16.67 -9.41
C GLY A 76 2.94 16.43 -10.50
N THR A 77 3.63 17.49 -10.91
CA THR A 77 4.67 17.38 -11.97
C THR A 77 5.87 16.53 -11.57
N GLY A 78 6.03 16.19 -10.29
CA GLY A 78 7.12 15.37 -9.78
C GLY A 78 6.73 13.94 -9.41
N GLY A 79 5.47 13.55 -9.63
CA GLY A 79 4.94 12.23 -9.30
C GLY A 79 3.71 12.31 -8.42
N ASP A 80 3.41 11.19 -7.79
CA ASP A 80 2.14 10.89 -7.14
C ASP A 80 2.27 10.86 -5.60
N THR A 81 1.25 10.36 -4.93
CA THR A 81 1.20 10.28 -3.46
C THR A 81 1.27 8.83 -2.98
N LEU A 82 2.10 8.56 -1.98
CA LEU A 82 2.15 7.30 -1.25
C LEU A 82 1.63 7.50 0.17
N LEU A 83 0.62 6.72 0.57
CA LEU A 83 0.24 6.56 1.96
C LEU A 83 0.74 5.22 2.49
N ILE A 84 0.95 5.16 3.80
CA ILE A 84 1.28 3.92 4.49
C ILE A 84 0.34 3.79 5.68
N PHE A 85 -0.26 2.62 5.82
CA PHE A 85 -1.08 2.23 6.95
C PHE A 85 -0.49 0.98 7.62
N SER A 86 -0.76 0.78 8.90
CA SER A 86 -0.74 -0.56 9.49
C SER A 86 -2.13 -1.18 9.32
N GLU A 87 -2.17 -2.48 9.03
CA GLU A 87 -3.40 -3.25 8.95
C GLU A 87 -3.49 -4.23 10.12
N ASP A 88 -4.62 -4.23 10.82
CA ASP A 88 -4.89 -5.19 11.89
C ASP A 88 -6.35 -5.64 11.80
N ASN A 89 -6.56 -6.89 11.39
CA ASN A 89 -7.89 -7.51 11.32
C ASN A 89 -8.92 -6.67 10.56
N GLY A 90 -8.52 -6.09 9.43
CA GLY A 90 -9.36 -5.25 8.57
C GLY A 90 -9.52 -3.80 9.03
N ALA A 91 -8.83 -3.37 10.10
CA ALA A 91 -8.71 -1.98 10.52
C ALA A 91 -7.38 -1.37 10.03
N TYR A 92 -7.42 -0.12 9.60
CA TYR A 92 -6.27 0.57 9.00
C TYR A 92 -5.91 1.80 9.82
N SER A 93 -4.69 1.81 10.38
CA SER A 93 -4.17 2.96 11.13
C SER A 93 -3.12 3.69 10.32
N PHE A 94 -3.35 4.98 10.06
CA PHE A 94 -2.46 5.81 9.25
C PHE A 94 -1.08 5.96 9.88
N ILE A 95 -0.02 5.69 9.10
CA ILE A 95 1.37 5.86 9.50
C ILE A 95 1.93 7.15 8.89
N SER A 96 1.94 7.25 7.56
CA SER A 96 2.62 8.37 6.88
C SER A 96 2.07 8.66 5.49
N LYS A 97 2.33 9.88 5.03
CA LYS A 97 2.09 10.36 3.67
C LYS A 97 3.40 10.88 3.09
N THR A 98 3.73 10.45 1.88
CA THR A 98 4.85 10.96 1.07
C THR A 98 4.31 11.41 -0.28
N THR A 99 4.69 12.60 -0.75
CA THR A 99 4.34 13.09 -2.10
C THR A 99 5.52 12.93 -3.05
N ILE A 100 5.35 13.24 -4.35
CA ILE A 100 6.46 13.21 -5.33
C ILE A 100 7.06 11.80 -5.40
N VAL A 101 6.21 10.78 -5.38
CA VAL A 101 6.62 9.38 -5.48
C VAL A 101 6.39 8.91 -6.91
N ASN A 102 7.42 8.30 -7.50
CA ASN A 102 7.33 7.64 -8.80
C ASN A 102 7.63 6.15 -8.63
N MET A 103 7.04 5.32 -9.47
CA MET A 103 7.45 3.92 -9.59
C MET A 103 8.88 3.82 -10.16
N PRO A 104 9.67 2.80 -9.78
CA PRO A 104 9.34 1.77 -8.78
C PRO A 104 9.47 2.28 -7.33
N ILE A 105 8.70 1.69 -6.43
CA ILE A 105 8.91 1.79 -4.97
C ILE A 105 9.77 0.60 -4.55
N ILE A 106 10.89 0.87 -3.88
CA ILE A 106 11.82 -0.16 -3.42
C ILE A 106 11.79 -0.21 -1.90
N ILE A 107 11.57 -1.40 -1.34
CA ILE A 107 11.69 -1.67 0.09
C ILE A 107 13.07 -2.30 0.30
N SER A 108 13.91 -1.67 1.11
CA SER A 108 15.26 -2.15 1.46
C SER A 108 15.21 -3.16 2.60
N ASN A 109 16.20 -4.05 2.70
CA ASN A 109 16.44 -4.84 3.91
C ASN A 109 16.96 -4.00 5.08
N SER A 110 17.51 -2.81 4.80
CA SER A 110 17.91 -1.86 5.85
C SER A 110 16.67 -1.34 6.58
N LYS A 111 16.81 -1.09 7.88
CA LYS A 111 15.74 -0.56 8.72
C LYS A 111 16.17 0.68 9.47
N THR A 112 15.25 1.64 9.60
CA THR A 112 15.35 2.76 10.54
C THR A 112 14.16 2.69 11.49
N ASN A 113 14.42 2.72 12.80
CA ASN A 113 13.39 2.63 13.85
C ASN A 113 12.44 1.42 13.69
N GLY A 114 12.98 0.28 13.27
CA GLY A 114 12.22 -0.98 13.12
C GLY A 114 11.52 -1.15 11.76
N PHE A 115 11.36 -0.07 10.99
CA PHE A 115 10.74 -0.09 9.66
C PHE A 115 11.77 -0.15 8.54
N ASN A 116 11.49 -0.91 7.48
CA ASN A 116 12.33 -1.01 6.30
C ASN A 116 12.44 0.34 5.59
N ASP A 117 13.67 0.76 5.26
CA ASP A 117 13.88 1.99 4.51
C ASP A 117 13.24 1.88 3.11
N ILE A 118 12.53 2.91 2.69
CA ILE A 118 11.86 2.97 1.37
C ILE A 118 12.71 3.82 0.44
N ILE A 119 12.95 3.36 -0.78
CA ILE A 119 13.68 4.09 -1.81
C ILE A 119 12.72 4.40 -2.94
N VAL A 120 12.71 5.67 -3.35
CA VAL A 120 11.87 6.18 -4.44
C VAL A 120 12.73 6.92 -5.46
N TYR A 121 12.24 6.98 -6.70
CA TYR A 121 12.88 7.75 -7.76
C TYR A 121 12.27 9.15 -7.86
N ILE A 122 13.14 10.16 -7.87
CA ILE A 122 12.77 11.57 -8.02
C ILE A 122 13.01 11.99 -9.45
N THR A 123 11.97 12.46 -10.11
CA THR A 123 12.00 13.07 -11.44
C THR A 123 10.87 14.09 -11.55
N GLY A 124 10.82 14.84 -12.66
CA GLY A 124 9.80 15.87 -12.85
C GLY A 124 10.00 17.09 -11.94
N GLY A 125 9.01 17.98 -11.85
CA GLY A 125 9.08 19.17 -10.99
C GLY A 125 10.27 20.12 -11.27
N GLY A 126 10.87 20.06 -12.46
CA GLY A 126 12.07 20.81 -12.82
C GLY A 126 13.41 20.09 -12.55
N VAL A 127 13.38 18.85 -12.06
CA VAL A 127 14.56 17.99 -11.89
C VAL A 127 15.08 17.56 -13.26
N LYS A 128 16.31 17.97 -13.61
CA LYS A 128 16.94 17.64 -14.91
C LYS A 128 17.44 16.20 -15.01
N ASN A 129 18.09 15.72 -13.94
CA ASN A 129 18.63 14.38 -13.84
C ASN A 129 17.96 13.71 -12.65
N GLY A 130 17.11 12.72 -12.91
CA GLY A 130 16.43 12.01 -11.84
C GLY A 130 17.41 11.21 -10.98
N TYR A 131 17.00 10.91 -9.75
CA TYR A 131 17.87 10.25 -8.77
C TYR A 131 17.05 9.47 -7.75
N HIS A 132 17.67 8.47 -7.14
CA HIS A 132 17.05 7.73 -6.03
C HIS A 132 17.34 8.40 -4.71
N THR A 133 16.38 8.36 -3.81
CA THR A 133 16.47 8.91 -2.47
C THR A 133 15.90 7.93 -1.45
N VAL A 134 16.40 8.00 -0.21
CA VAL A 134 15.93 7.12 0.87
C VAL A 134 14.97 7.85 1.81
N LEU A 135 13.86 7.21 2.08
CA LEU A 135 12.85 7.59 3.06
C LEU A 135 13.08 6.71 4.28
N LYS A 136 13.51 7.33 5.37
CA LYS A 136 13.71 6.67 6.65
C LYS A 136 12.53 6.96 7.55
N ASN A 137 12.04 5.95 8.26
CA ASN A 137 11.01 6.15 9.26
C ASN A 137 11.61 6.87 10.47
N GLN A 138 11.32 8.16 10.62
CA GLN A 138 11.74 8.99 11.75
C GLN A 138 10.49 9.30 12.57
N ASP A 139 10.56 9.07 13.89
CA ASP A 139 9.44 9.34 14.82
C ASP A 139 8.11 8.67 14.38
N GLY A 140 8.19 7.44 13.87
CA GLY A 140 7.04 6.66 13.43
C GLY A 140 6.51 7.03 12.04
N ARG A 141 7.18 7.90 11.27
CA ARG A 141 6.71 8.36 9.95
C ARG A 141 7.80 8.43 8.90
N TYR A 142 7.44 8.18 7.65
CA TYR A 142 8.29 8.53 6.51
C TYR A 142 8.15 10.03 6.16
N PRO A 143 9.20 10.66 5.61
CA PRO A 143 9.20 12.08 5.27
C PRO A 143 8.18 12.42 4.19
N LEU A 144 7.48 13.55 4.36
CA LEU A 144 6.47 14.02 3.41
C LEU A 144 7.05 14.33 2.03
N ASN A 145 8.22 14.96 1.97
CA ASN A 145 8.85 15.38 0.72
C ASN A 145 10.17 14.59 0.51
N PRO A 146 10.23 13.71 -0.49
CA PRO A 146 11.39 12.86 -0.73
C PRO A 146 12.53 13.64 -1.44
N SER A 147 12.25 14.76 -2.11
CA SER A 147 13.26 15.56 -2.86
C SER A 147 14.30 16.25 -1.98
N VAL A 148 14.04 16.39 -0.68
CA VAL A 148 14.98 16.96 0.29
C VAL A 148 15.71 15.88 1.11
N GLN A 149 15.45 14.60 0.81
CA GLN A 149 16.09 13.46 1.49
C GLN A 149 17.45 13.11 0.84
N PRO A 150 18.34 12.40 1.54
CA PRO A 150 19.64 12.02 1.01
C PRO A 150 19.54 11.14 -0.24
N LYS A 151 20.28 11.52 -1.28
CA LYS A 151 20.44 10.70 -2.49
C LYS A 151 21.15 9.40 -2.15
N VAL A 152 20.76 8.32 -2.84
CA VAL A 152 21.38 7.01 -2.68
C VAL A 152 21.84 6.44 -4.02
N ASN A 153 22.89 5.61 -3.97
CA ASN A 153 23.26 4.74 -5.08
C ASN A 153 22.54 3.40 -4.90
N LEU A 154 21.69 3.04 -5.87
CA LEU A 154 20.93 1.78 -5.85
C LEU A 154 21.82 0.54 -5.79
N ASP A 155 23.03 0.56 -6.37
CA ASP A 155 23.94 -0.58 -6.35
C ASP A 155 24.39 -0.96 -4.92
N LYS A 156 24.21 -0.04 -3.96
CA LYS A 156 24.54 -0.24 -2.55
C LYS A 156 23.32 -0.62 -1.70
N ILE A 157 22.14 -0.77 -2.31
CA ILE A 157 20.90 -1.09 -1.61
C ILE A 157 20.62 -2.59 -1.70
N HIS A 158 20.52 -3.24 -0.54
CA HIS A 158 20.03 -4.62 -0.48
C HIS A 158 18.50 -4.62 -0.56
N VAL A 159 17.97 -4.88 -1.76
CA VAL A 159 16.52 -4.87 -2.01
C VAL A 159 15.83 -6.04 -1.29
N LYS A 160 14.81 -5.74 -0.48
CA LYS A 160 13.83 -6.72 0.03
C LYS A 160 12.75 -6.97 -1.01
N ARG A 161 12.18 -5.89 -1.54
CA ARG A 161 11.10 -5.93 -2.53
C ARG A 161 11.20 -4.73 -3.47
N MET A 162 10.90 -4.95 -4.74
CA MET A 162 10.66 -3.89 -5.71
C MET A 162 9.21 -4.00 -6.18
N ILE A 163 8.48 -2.90 -6.06
CA ILE A 163 7.12 -2.74 -6.55
C ILE A 163 7.22 -1.84 -7.78
N ASN A 164 6.95 -2.40 -8.95
CA ASN A 164 6.98 -1.66 -10.21
C ASN A 164 5.70 -1.95 -10.99
N VAL A 165 4.86 -0.92 -11.11
CA VAL A 165 3.58 -1.01 -11.80
C VAL A 165 3.51 0.11 -12.82
N ASN A 166 3.04 -0.20 -14.03
CA ASN A 166 2.80 0.81 -15.06
C ASN A 166 1.51 1.57 -14.75
N ILE A 167 1.62 2.72 -14.08
CA ILE A 167 0.48 3.53 -13.65
C ILE A 167 -0.23 4.15 -14.86
N ASN A 168 -1.53 3.89 -14.98
CA ASN A 168 -2.41 4.41 -16.03
C ASN A 168 -3.88 4.41 -15.58
N GLU A 169 -4.78 4.92 -16.40
CA GLU A 169 -6.21 5.08 -16.10
C GLU A 169 -6.98 3.76 -15.94
N ASN A 170 -6.45 2.64 -16.40
CA ASN A 170 -7.12 1.34 -16.40
C ASN A 170 -6.70 0.42 -15.25
N ILE A 171 -5.74 0.85 -14.41
CA ILE A 171 -5.27 0.05 -13.27
C ILE A 171 -5.79 0.61 -11.95
N GLY A 172 -5.72 -0.22 -10.91
CA GLY A 172 -6.17 0.11 -9.55
C GLY A 172 -7.66 0.42 -9.45
N GLU A 173 -8.07 0.81 -8.25
CA GLU A 173 -9.44 1.15 -7.91
C GLU A 173 -9.66 2.66 -8.02
N GLU A 174 -10.86 3.05 -8.45
CA GLU A 174 -11.28 4.45 -8.35
C GLU A 174 -11.54 4.78 -6.88
N LEU A 175 -10.99 5.89 -6.40
CA LEU A 175 -11.24 6.39 -5.06
C LEU A 175 -12.59 7.11 -5.05
N LYS A 176 -13.60 6.49 -4.43
CA LYS A 176 -14.94 7.05 -4.31
C LYS A 176 -15.03 7.91 -3.06
N LEU A 177 -15.79 8.99 -3.18
CA LEU A 177 -16.14 9.90 -2.09
C LEU A 177 -17.20 9.28 -1.17
#